data_AF-A0A918WWR2-F1
#
_entry.id   AF-A0A918WWR2-F1
#
_cell.length_a   1.000
_cell.length_b   1.000
_cell.length_c   1.000
_cell.angle_alpha   90.00
_cell.angle_beta   90.00
_cell.angle_gamma   90.00
#
_symmetry.space_group_name_H-M   'P 1'
#
loop_
_entity.id
_entity.type
_entity.pdbx_description
1 polymer ?
#
loop_
_entity_poly.entity_id
_entity_poly.type
_entity_poly.pdbx_seq_one_letter_code
_entity_poly.pdbx_strand_id
1 'polypeptide(L)'
;MSAPPPAPPSRFVLALIGLLVGGAAGFLFTETVGGFCAFVLGRALHVAGGGALLVAFVAVPLGCAVLGAVIGVRRAGRASRPYR
;
A
#
# COMPACT_ATOMS: atom_id res chain seq x y z
N MET A 1 27.57 21.13 29.51
CA MET A 1 26.29 20.48 29.89
C MET A 1 25.62 20.00 28.61
N SER A 2 25.62 18.71 28.30
CA SER A 2 24.91 18.16 27.14
C SER A 2 23.46 17.83 27.52
N ALA A 3 22.51 18.22 26.67
CA ALA A 3 21.09 17.94 26.90
C ALA A 3 20.80 16.43 26.77
N PRO A 4 19.85 15.89 27.57
CA PRO A 4 19.45 14.51 27.44
C PRO A 4 18.78 14.24 26.09
N PRO A 5 18.94 13.04 25.51
CA PRO A 5 18.30 12.70 24.24
C PRO A 5 16.77 12.68 24.37
N PRO A 6 16.04 13.03 23.29
CA PRO A 6 14.59 13.02 23.30
C PRO A 6 14.06 11.61 23.54
N ALA A 7 13.01 11.50 24.36
CA ALA A 7 12.35 10.22 24.63
C ALA A 7 11.78 9.61 23.33
N PRO A 8 11.89 8.29 23.15
CA PRO A 8 11.37 7.65 21.95
C PRO A 8 9.84 7.79 21.89
N PRO A 9 9.27 7.97 20.69
CA PRO A 9 7.83 8.05 20.50
C PRO A 9 7.11 6.80 21.03
N SER A 10 5.93 6.99 21.61
CA SER A 10 5.16 5.87 22.16
C SER A 10 4.74 4.93 21.03
N ARG A 11 4.75 3.61 21.31
CA ARG A 11 4.35 2.57 20.34
C ARG A 11 2.93 2.78 19.81
N PHE A 12 2.07 3.34 20.64
CA PHE A 12 0.71 3.73 20.27
C PHE A 12 0.70 4.78 19.15
N VAL A 13 1.52 5.82 19.27
CA VAL A 13 1.64 6.87 18.25
C VAL A 13 2.17 6.29 16.93
N LEU A 14 3.17 5.41 16.98
CA LEU A 14 3.64 4.71 15.77
C LEU A 14 2.56 3.84 15.13
N ALA A 15 1.79 3.09 15.92
CA ALA A 15 0.71 2.26 15.40
C ALA A 15 -0.40 3.09 14.77
N LEU A 16 -0.77 4.21 15.38
CA LEU A 16 -1.77 5.14 14.86
C LEU A 16 -1.33 5.78 13.54
N ILE A 17 -0.07 6.22 13.44
CA ILE A 17 0.51 6.75 12.20
C ILE A 17 0.50 5.66 11.12
N GLY A 18 0.91 4.43 11.46
CA GLY A 18 0.86 3.30 10.53
C GLY A 18 -0.56 3.01 10.03
N LEU A 19 -1.56 3.06 10.92
CA LEU A 19 -2.97 2.86 10.59
C LEU A 19 -3.49 3.99 9.67
N LEU A 20 -3.19 5.26 9.98
CA LEU A 20 -3.61 6.39 9.14
C LEU A 20 -2.97 6.35 7.77
N VAL A 21 -1.65 6.14 7.70
CA VAL A 21 -0.92 6.10 6.43
C VAL A 21 -1.37 4.90 5.60
N GLY A 22 -1.54 3.73 6.22
CA GLY A 22 -2.07 2.55 5.56
C GLY A 22 -3.50 2.73 5.07
N GLY A 23 -4.37 3.31 5.89
CA GLY A 23 -5.76 3.60 5.54
C GLY A 23 -5.88 4.62 4.41
N ALA A 24 -5.14 5.72 4.47
CA ALA A 24 -5.10 6.73 3.42
C ALA A 24 -4.55 6.16 2.11
N ALA A 25 -3.48 5.36 2.16
CA ALA A 25 -2.92 4.70 0.98
C ALA A 25 -3.92 3.70 0.36
N GLY A 26 -4.64 2.92 1.19
CA GLY A 26 -5.67 2.00 0.72
C GLY A 26 -6.88 2.69 0.11
N PHE A 27 -7.32 3.81 0.70
CA PHE A 27 -8.40 4.64 0.17
C PHE A 27 -8.02 5.26 -1.18
N LEU A 28 -6.87 5.93 -1.25
CA LEU A 28 -6.35 6.50 -2.50
C LEU A 28 -6.22 5.41 -3.57
N PHE A 29 -5.68 4.25 -3.22
CA PHE A 29 -5.58 3.13 -4.15
C PHE A 29 -6.96 2.69 -4.68
N THR A 30 -7.95 2.55 -3.79
CA THR A 30 -9.32 2.15 -4.17
C THR A 30 -9.98 3.19 -5.07
N GLU A 31 -9.81 4.47 -4.76
CA GLU A 31 -10.33 5.58 -5.57
C GLU A 31 -9.63 5.67 -6.93
N THR A 32 -8.31 5.48 -6.98
CA THR A 32 -7.55 5.48 -8.23
C THR A 32 -7.97 4.30 -9.12
N VAL A 33 -8.17 3.11 -8.53
CA VAL A 33 -8.70 1.93 -9.23
C VAL A 33 -10.12 2.18 -9.72
N GLY A 34 -10.99 2.80 -8.90
CA GLY A 34 -12.35 3.16 -9.29
C GLY A 34 -12.41 4.15 -10.45
N GLY A 35 -11.62 5.24 -10.37
CA GLY A 35 -11.51 6.24 -11.44
C GLY A 35 -10.92 5.65 -12.72
N PHE A 36 -9.92 4.77 -12.59
CA PHE A 36 -9.34 4.07 -13.72
C PHE A 36 -10.33 3.08 -14.35
N CYS A 37 -11.07 2.31 -13.57
CA CYS A 37 -12.13 1.43 -14.05
C CYS A 37 -13.24 2.22 -14.75
N ALA A 38 -13.66 3.36 -14.22
CA ALA A 38 -14.65 4.22 -14.86
C ALA A 38 -14.13 4.79 -16.19
N PHE A 39 -12.87 5.24 -16.22
CA PHE A 39 -12.20 5.70 -17.43
C PHE A 39 -12.09 4.58 -18.48
N VAL A 40 -11.69 3.38 -18.07
CA VAL A 40 -11.60 2.22 -18.96
C VAL A 40 -12.96 1.73 -19.38
N LEU A 41 -13.97 1.65 -18.53
CA LEU A 41 -15.33 1.30 -18.96
C LEU A 41 -15.85 2.33 -19.95
N GLY A 42 -15.64 3.63 -19.71
CA GLY A 42 -16.00 4.69 -20.65
C GLY A 42 -15.23 4.61 -21.98
N ARG A 43 -13.93 4.28 -21.94
CA ARG A 43 -13.08 4.11 -23.13
C ARG A 43 -13.26 2.75 -23.82
N ALA A 44 -13.60 1.70 -23.12
CA ALA A 44 -13.83 0.34 -23.64
C ALA A 44 -15.26 0.16 -24.15
N LEU A 45 -16.24 0.91 -23.61
CA LEU A 45 -17.52 1.13 -24.30
C LEU A 45 -17.30 1.84 -25.63
N HIS A 46 -16.27 2.69 -25.71
CA HIS A 46 -15.88 3.34 -26.97
C HIS A 46 -15.01 2.46 -27.88
N VAL A 47 -14.28 1.48 -27.32
CA VAL A 47 -13.37 0.56 -28.02
C VAL A 47 -13.79 -0.87 -27.71
N ALA A 48 -14.82 -1.35 -28.38
CA ALA A 48 -15.26 -2.74 -28.26
C ALA A 48 -14.09 -3.72 -28.55
N GLY A 49 -13.69 -4.55 -27.57
CA GLY A 49 -12.87 -5.76 -27.82
C GLY A 49 -11.61 -6.04 -26.99
N GLY A 50 -11.43 -5.54 -25.76
CA GLY A 50 -10.12 -5.57 -25.06
C GLY A 50 -10.04 -6.28 -23.69
N GLY A 51 -10.53 -7.52 -23.54
CA GLY A 51 -10.50 -8.24 -22.24
C GLY A 51 -9.11 -8.48 -21.64
N ALA A 52 -8.05 -8.53 -22.46
CA ALA A 52 -6.68 -8.79 -22.01
C ALA A 52 -6.05 -7.62 -21.21
N LEU A 53 -6.41 -6.37 -21.54
CA LEU A 53 -5.92 -5.20 -20.79
C LEU A 53 -6.47 -5.16 -19.38
N LEU A 54 -7.71 -5.62 -19.18
CA LEU A 54 -8.39 -5.64 -17.89
C LEU A 54 -7.71 -6.64 -16.92
N VAL A 55 -7.30 -7.81 -17.42
CA VAL A 55 -6.58 -8.82 -16.63
C VAL A 55 -5.21 -8.32 -16.20
N ALA A 56 -4.43 -7.73 -17.12
CA ALA A 56 -3.13 -7.14 -16.79
C ALA A 56 -3.29 -6.00 -15.76
N PHE A 57 -4.36 -5.22 -15.85
CA PHE A 57 -4.63 -4.13 -14.93
C PHE A 57 -5.06 -4.55 -13.53
N VAL A 58 -5.65 -5.73 -13.37
CA VAL A 58 -5.94 -6.29 -12.03
C VAL A 58 -4.70 -6.98 -11.46
N ALA A 59 -3.95 -7.69 -12.31
CA ALA A 59 -2.79 -8.47 -11.90
C ALA A 59 -1.64 -7.61 -11.37
N VAL A 60 -1.39 -6.42 -11.96
CA VAL A 60 -0.30 -5.52 -11.54
C VAL A 60 -0.50 -4.95 -10.12
N PRO A 61 -1.63 -4.28 -9.79
CA PRO A 61 -1.91 -3.81 -8.45
C PRO A 61 -1.92 -4.94 -7.41
N LEU A 62 -2.51 -6.09 -7.77
CA LEU A 62 -2.54 -7.26 -6.88
C LEU A 62 -1.12 -7.79 -6.62
N GLY A 63 -0.30 -7.87 -7.66
CA GLY A 63 1.12 -8.25 -7.55
C GLY A 63 1.91 -7.28 -6.69
N CYS A 64 1.71 -5.97 -6.86
CA CYS A 64 2.33 -4.93 -6.02
C CYS A 64 1.90 -5.05 -4.55
N ALA A 65 0.61 -5.27 -4.29
CA ALA A 65 0.08 -5.44 -2.94
C ALA A 65 0.69 -6.68 -2.25
N VAL A 66 0.77 -7.81 -2.97
CA VAL A 66 1.40 -9.04 -2.47
C VAL A 66 2.89 -8.83 -2.20
N LEU A 67 3.62 -8.18 -3.11
CA LEU A 67 5.05 -7.86 -2.88
C LEU A 67 5.22 -6.96 -1.65
N GLY A 68 4.41 -5.91 -1.53
CA GLY A 68 4.44 -4.99 -0.39
C GLY A 68 4.18 -5.72 0.94
N ALA A 69 3.19 -6.62 0.97
CA ALA A 69 2.89 -7.45 2.13
C ALA A 69 4.04 -8.39 2.48
N VAL A 70 4.61 -9.10 1.49
CA VAL A 70 5.75 -10.01 1.70
C VAL A 70 6.97 -9.25 2.23
N ILE A 71 7.27 -8.08 1.68
CA ILE A 71 8.38 -7.23 2.14
C ILE A 71 8.12 -6.72 3.55
N GLY A 72 6.89 -6.29 3.85
CA GLY A 72 6.47 -5.84 5.17
C GLY A 72 6.63 -6.93 6.24
N VAL A 73 6.11 -8.13 5.98
CA VAL A 73 6.25 -9.29 6.87
C VAL A 73 7.72 -9.65 7.09
N ARG A 74 8.53 -9.67 6.02
CA ARG A 74 9.97 -9.98 6.12
C ARG A 74 10.75 -8.93 6.90
N ARG A 75 10.40 -7.65 6.78
CA ARG A 75 11.05 -6.55 7.52
C ARG A 75 10.62 -6.55 8.99
N ALA A 76 9.34 -6.79 9.29
CA ALA A 76 8.86 -6.95 10.66
C ALA A 76 9.58 -8.13 11.35
N GLY A 77 9.68 -9.29 10.69
CA GLY A 77 10.39 -10.45 11.23
C GLY A 77 11.91 -10.25 11.41
N ARG A 78 12.54 -9.33 10.66
CA ARG A 78 13.94 -8.93 10.86
C ARG A 78 14.11 -7.91 11.98
N ALA A 79 13.19 -6.96 12.13
CA ALA A 79 13.18 -6.02 13.26
C ALA A 79 12.96 -6.74 14.61
N SER A 80 12.27 -7.88 14.59
CA SER A 80 12.08 -8.76 15.74
C SER A 80 13.28 -9.67 16.06
N ARG A 81 14.41 -9.57 15.34
CA ARG A 81 15.69 -10.16 15.78
C ARG A 81 16.58 -9.07 16.39
N PRO A 82 16.31 -8.62 17.63
CA PRO A 82 17.32 -7.92 18.39
C PRO A 82 18.43 -8.93 18.72
N TYR A 83 19.64 -8.60 18.31
CA TYR A 83 20.90 -8.91 18.98
C TYR A 83 20.93 -10.25 19.75
N ARG A 84 21.49 -11.29 19.12
CA ARG A 84 22.07 -12.43 19.85
C ARG A 84 23.53 -12.11 20.15
#